data_AF-A0A2W5ADX5-F1
#
_entry.id   AF-A0A2W5ADX5-F1
#
_cell.length_a   1.000
_cell.length_b   1.000
_cell.length_c   1.000
_cell.angle_alpha   90.00
_cell.angle_beta   90.00
_cell.angle_gamma   90.00
#
_symmetry.space_group_name_H-M   'P 1'
#
loop_
_entity.id
_entity.type
_entity.pdbx_description
1 polymer ?
#
loop_
_entity_poly.entity_id
_entity_poly.type
_entity_poly.pdbx_seq_one_letter_code
_entity_poly.pdbx_strand_id
1 'polypeptide(L)' 'MRCPWPALRLARAMRVAEEALIVSDDPAAPREIDALAAEQGWSVVEEATAIGAGLRIRRRR' A
#
# COMPACT_ATOMS: atom_id res chain seq x y z
N MET A 1 3.00 -16.80 -12.06
CA MET A 1 3.64 -16.16 -10.89
C MET A 1 3.13 -14.73 -10.79
N ARG A 2 2.20 -14.44 -9.87
CA ARG A 2 1.84 -13.04 -9.55
C ARG A 2 3.00 -12.46 -8.77
N CYS A 3 3.78 -11.61 -9.42
CA CYS A 3 4.88 -10.89 -8.78
C CYS A 3 4.25 -9.98 -7.70
N PRO A 4 4.85 -9.81 -6.51
CA PRO A 4 4.32 -8.98 -5.41
C PRO A 4 4.50 -7.48 -5.70
N TRP A 5 4.09 -7.07 -6.90
CA TRP A 5 4.29 -5.73 -7.43
C TRP A 5 3.60 -4.65 -6.60
N PRO A 6 2.39 -4.83 -6.02
CA PRO A 6 1.74 -3.78 -5.25
C PRO A 6 2.59 -3.31 -4.06
N ALA A 7 3.06 -4.24 -3.22
CA ALA A 7 3.88 -3.92 -2.06
C ALA A 7 5.24 -3.33 -2.47
N LEU A 8 5.91 -3.89 -3.49
CA LEU A 8 7.21 -3.36 -3.96
C LEU A 8 7.09 -1.96 -4.60
N ARG A 9 6.03 -1.72 -5.37
CA ARG A 9 5.74 -0.40 -5.97
C ARG A 9 5.41 0.62 -4.89
N LEU A 10 4.61 0.23 -3.90
CA LEU A 10 4.32 1.05 -2.73
C LEU A 10 5.61 1.39 -1.97
N ALA A 11 6.43 0.40 -1.65
CA ALA A 11 7.70 0.60 -0.96
C ALA A 11 8.60 1.58 -1.72
N ARG A 12 8.66 1.49 -3.05
CA ARG A 12 9.41 2.43 -3.88
C ARG A 12 8.84 3.85 -3.83
N ALA A 13 7.52 4.01 -3.94
CA ALA A 13 6.86 5.32 -3.89
C ALA A 13 7.08 6.00 -2.52
N MET A 14 6.90 5.23 -1.45
CA MET A 14 7.08 5.66 -0.07
C MET A 14 8.53 5.95 0.32
N ARG A 15 9.54 5.84 -0.58
CA ARG A 15 10.90 6.36 -0.33
C ARG A 15 10.98 7.87 -0.44
N VAL A 16 10.16 8.46 -1.31
CA VAL A 16 10.17 9.91 -1.60
C VAL A 16 8.88 10.61 -1.19
N ALA A 17 7.79 9.86 -0.97
CA ALA A 17 6.51 10.39 -0.52
C ALA A 17 6.27 10.15 0.99
N GLU A 18 5.55 11.07 1.61
CA GLU A 18 5.05 10.91 2.99
C GLU A 18 3.76 10.08 3.06
N GLU A 19 2.99 10.06 1.97
CA GLU A 19 1.79 9.26 1.81
C GLU A 19 1.61 8.75 0.37
N ALA A 20 0.89 7.66 0.23
CA ALA A 20 0.50 7.08 -1.05
C ALA A 20 -0.89 6.45 -0.98
N LEU A 21 -1.59 6.43 -2.11
CA LEU A 21 -2.84 5.68 -2.30
C LEU A 21 -2.59 4.62 -3.36
N ILE A 22 -2.92 3.36 -3.05
CA ILE A 22 -2.79 2.24 -3.98
C ILE A 22 -4.14 1.55 -4.16
N VAL A 23 -4.52 1.33 -5.41
CA VAL A 23 -5.67 0.51 -5.81
C VAL A 23 -5.12 -0.69 -6.55
N SER A 24 -5.54 -1.89 -6.15
CA SER A 24 -5.09 -3.15 -6.74
C SER A 24 -6.23 -4.15 -6.77
N ASP A 25 -6.33 -4.87 -7.88
CA ASP A 25 -7.21 -6.02 -8.10
C ASP A 25 -6.58 -7.35 -7.63
N ASP A 26 -5.33 -7.32 -7.16
CA ASP A 26 -4.67 -8.50 -6.62
C ASP A 26 -5.22 -8.81 -5.22
N PRO A 27 -5.88 -9.97 -5.00
CA PRO A 27 -6.44 -10.32 -3.71
C PRO A 27 -5.38 -10.49 -2.61
N ALA A 28 -4.11 -10.68 -2.97
CA ALA A 28 -3.02 -10.75 -2.00
C ALA A 28 -2.52 -9.35 -1.55
N ALA A 29 -2.82 -8.29 -2.30
CA ALA A 29 -2.26 -6.96 -2.06
C ALA A 29 -2.53 -6.41 -0.65
N PRO A 30 -3.75 -6.50 -0.08
CA PRO A 30 -4.00 -5.96 1.26
C PRO A 30 -3.08 -6.60 2.32
N ARG A 31 -3.00 -7.93 2.33
CA ARG A 31 -2.15 -8.68 3.26
C ARG A 31 -0.66 -8.31 3.13
N GLU A 32 -0.17 -8.15 1.90
CA GLU A 32 1.23 -7.81 1.66
C GLU A 32 1.55 -6.34 2.01
N ILE A 33 0.61 -5.43 1.75
CA ILE A 33 0.72 -4.01 2.10
C ILE A 33 0.69 -3.84 3.62
N ASP A 34 -0.18 -4.56 4.32
CA ASP A 34 -0.24 -4.53 5.79
C ASP A 34 1.05 -5.05 6.42
N ALA A 35 1.59 -6.16 5.91
CA ALA A 35 2.87 -6.70 6.36
C ALA A 35 4.01 -5.68 6.16
N LEU A 36 4.12 -5.09 4.96
CA LEU A 36 5.09 -4.05 4.66
C LEU A 36 4.93 -2.83 5.57
N ALA A 37 3.70 -2.35 5.77
CA ALA A 37 3.42 -1.20 6.60
C ALA A 37 3.76 -1.47 8.08
N ALA A 38 3.50 -2.67 8.58
CA ALA A 38 3.89 -3.08 9.93
C ALA A 38 5.41 -3.08 10.11
N GLU A 39 6.16 -3.65 9.16
CA GLU A 39 7.63 -3.64 9.18
C GLU A 39 8.22 -2.22 9.15
N GLN A 40 7.59 -1.30 8.41
CA GLN A 40 8.08 0.07 8.23
C GLN A 40 7.51 1.08 9.23
N GLY A 41 6.60 0.65 10.12
CA GLY A 41 5.91 1.56 11.05
C GLY A 41 4.98 2.54 10.36
N TRP A 42 4.40 2.21 9.21
CA TRP A 42 3.42 3.04 8.50
C TRP A 42 2.01 2.81 9.03
N SER A 43 1.09 3.74 8.74
CA SER A 43 -0.35 3.54 8.97
C SER A 43 -1.03 3.20 7.65
N VAL A 44 -1.97 2.26 7.67
CA VAL A 44 -2.81 1.87 6.53
C VAL A 44 -4.27 2.16 6.89
N VAL A 45 -5.01 2.75 5.95
CA VAL A 45 -6.46 3.00 6.06
C VAL A 45 -7.11 2.64 4.74
N GLU A 46 -8.25 1.95 4.79
CA GLU A 46 -9.06 1.70 3.60
C GLU A 46 -9.67 3.00 3.05
N GLU A 47 -9.69 3.12 1.73
CA GLU A 47 -10.25 4.28 1.06
C GLU A 47 -10.99 3.89 -0.22
N ALA A 48 -12.26 4.31 -0.31
CA ALA A 48 -13.03 4.18 -1.55
C ALA A 48 -12.53 5.21 -2.58
N THR A 49 -12.22 4.74 -3.78
CA THR A 49 -11.80 5.57 -4.91
C THR A 49 -12.77 5.43 -6.08
N ALA A 50 -12.67 6.32 -7.07
CA ALA A 50 -13.47 6.23 -8.30
C ALA A 50 -13.23 4.94 -9.11
N ILE A 51 -12.10 4.25 -8.87
CA ILE A 51 -11.69 3.04 -9.60
C ILE A 51 -11.71 1.78 -8.73
N GLY A 52 -12.26 1.84 -7.52
CA GLY A 52 -12.40 0.70 -6.61
C GLY A 52 -11.87 0.95 -5.19
N ALA A 53 -11.83 -0.11 -4.40
CA ALA A 53 -11.27 -0.09 -3.05
C ALA A 53 -9.75 0.10 -3.10
N GLY A 54 -9.25 1.12 -2.39
CA GLY A 54 -7.84 1.42 -2.25
C GLY A 54 -7.38 1.39 -0.80
N LEU A 55 -6.07 1.43 -0.62
CA LEU A 55 -5.41 1.56 0.67
C LEU A 55 -4.58 2.84 0.67
N ARG A 56 -4.83 3.71 1.64
CA ARG A 56 -4.01 4.89 1.92
C ARG A 56 -2.96 4.55 2.96
N ILE A 57 -1.71 4.82 2.63
CA ILE A 57 -0.54 4.54 3.46
C ILE A 57 0.16 5.84 3.81
N ARG A 58 0.52 6.02 5.08
CA ARG A 58 1.24 7.20 5.57
C ARG A 58 2.42 6.80 6.46
N ARG A 59 3.53 7.53 6.37
CA ARG A 59 4.62 7.42 7.34
C ARG A 59 4.15 7.91 8.70
N ARG A 60 4.47 7.19 9.77
CA ARG A 60 4.35 7.73 11.14
C ARG A 60 5.59 8.59 11.40
N ARG A 61 5.37 9.84 11.80
CA ARG A 61 6.46 10.76 12.19
C ARG A 61 7.14 10.29 13.46
#